data_AF-X6MBT1-F1
#
_entry.id   AF-X6MBT1-F1
#
_cell.length_a   1.000
_cell.length_b   1.000
_cell.length_c   1.000
_cell.angle_alpha   90.00
_cell.angle_beta   90.00
_cell.angle_gamma   90.00
#
_symmetry.space_group_name_H-M   'P 1'
#
loop_
_entity.id
_entity.type
_entity.pdbx_description
1 polymer ?
#
loop_
_entity_poly.entity_id
_entity_poly.type
_entity_poly.pdbx_seq_one_letter_code
_entity_poly.pdbx_strand_id
1 'polypeptide(L)'
;MELTDIKEDQMVNQNVTNSFQTLAPLPAPFCGMQYIAHKNEIIICGSYKHHKCYSYHILKNQYKLICSYPKKTKLGDHCVVKRVINNDNKDDIILLSFSGYNLFDEKHTLVMRYVSVWNTETMRGRLKTKTQRNKAMNGYP
;
A
#
# COMPACT_ATOMS: atom_id res chain seq x y z
N MET A 1 -31.58 -19.60 62.75
CA MET A 1 -30.14 -19.29 62.67
C MET A 1 -29.82 -19.11 61.19
N GLU A 2 -29.27 -17.95 60.85
CA GLU A 2 -29.02 -17.43 59.50
C GLU A 2 -28.29 -18.39 58.54
N LEU A 3 -28.49 -18.15 57.24
CA LEU A 3 -27.46 -17.78 56.25
C LEU A 3 -28.20 -17.53 54.91
N THR A 4 -28.63 -16.29 54.65
CA THR A 4 -28.00 -15.27 53.78
C THR A 4 -28.28 -15.43 52.28
N ASP A 5 -28.93 -14.41 51.74
CA ASP A 5 -29.08 -14.08 50.32
C ASP A 5 -27.76 -14.14 49.54
N ILE A 6 -27.80 -14.70 48.33
CA ILE A 6 -26.96 -14.22 47.22
C ILE A 6 -27.90 -14.01 46.02
N LYS A 7 -28.11 -12.72 45.74
CA LYS A 7 -28.76 -12.19 44.54
C LYS A 7 -28.01 -12.71 43.31
N GLU A 8 -28.75 -13.28 42.35
CA GLU A 8 -28.25 -13.41 40.99
C GLU A 8 -28.09 -12.01 40.40
N ASP A 9 -26.84 -11.53 40.41
CA ASP A 9 -26.49 -10.25 39.84
C ASP A 9 -26.69 -10.25 38.32
N GLN A 10 -27.16 -9.09 37.90
CA GLN A 10 -27.64 -8.72 36.58
C GLN A 10 -26.58 -8.80 35.48
N MET A 11 -27.12 -8.91 34.26
CA MET A 11 -26.64 -8.25 33.04
C MET A 11 -25.23 -8.63 32.58
N VAL A 12 -25.16 -9.76 31.89
CA VAL A 12 -24.26 -9.90 30.76
C VAL A 12 -24.77 -8.98 29.64
N ASN A 13 -24.47 -7.69 29.75
CA ASN A 13 -24.59 -6.76 28.63
C ASN A 13 -23.41 -7.06 27.69
N GLN A 14 -23.50 -8.18 26.98
CA GLN A 14 -22.62 -8.52 25.88
C GLN A 14 -22.93 -7.56 24.73
N ASN A 15 -22.45 -6.32 24.86
CA ASN A 15 -22.05 -5.54 23.71
C ASN A 15 -20.93 -6.32 23.04
N VAL A 16 -21.30 -7.32 22.23
CA VAL A 16 -20.41 -7.90 21.22
C VAL A 16 -20.06 -6.74 20.31
N THR A 17 -18.98 -6.07 20.67
CA THR A 17 -18.33 -5.08 19.83
C THR A 17 -17.99 -5.81 18.55
N ASN A 18 -18.68 -5.44 17.48
CA ASN A 18 -18.55 -6.08 16.18
C ASN A 18 -17.06 -6.09 15.82
N SER A 19 -16.43 -7.27 15.80
CA SER A 19 -14.96 -7.39 15.64
C SER A 19 -14.49 -6.93 14.26
N PHE A 20 -15.43 -6.66 13.36
CA PHE A 20 -15.22 -6.15 12.03
C PHE A 20 -15.80 -4.76 11.89
N GLN A 21 -15.02 -3.88 11.27
CA GLN A 21 -15.44 -2.56 10.82
C GLN A 21 -15.34 -2.49 9.30
N THR A 22 -16.40 -2.01 8.65
CA THR A 22 -16.36 -1.70 7.21
C THR A 22 -15.49 -0.46 6.98
N LEU A 23 -14.47 -0.60 6.14
CA LEU A 23 -13.57 0.47 5.71
C LEU A 23 -13.90 0.90 4.28
N ALA A 24 -13.15 1.87 3.75
CA ALA A 24 -13.35 2.37 2.41
C ALA A 24 -13.15 1.24 1.38
N PRO A 25 -14.08 1.12 0.41
CA PRO A 25 -14.02 0.05 -0.59
C PRO A 25 -12.80 0.23 -1.49
N LEU A 26 -12.33 -0.89 -2.04
CA LEU A 26 -11.22 -0.88 -2.98
C LEU A 26 -11.55 -0.03 -4.23
N PRO A 27 -10.57 0.71 -4.78
CA PRO A 27 -10.78 1.52 -5.98
C PRO A 27 -11.16 0.73 -7.24
N ALA A 28 -10.90 -0.57 -7.27
CA ALA A 28 -11.23 -1.50 -8.34
C ALA A 28 -11.27 -2.94 -7.80
N PRO A 29 -11.92 -3.89 -8.49
CA PRO A 29 -11.82 -5.30 -8.16
C PRO A 29 -10.41 -5.81 -8.49
N PHE A 30 -9.77 -6.45 -7.54
CA PHE A 30 -8.40 -6.94 -7.70
C PHE A 30 -8.30 -8.40 -7.29
N CYS A 31 -7.43 -9.14 -7.98
CA CYS A 31 -7.13 -10.54 -7.68
C CYS A 31 -5.61 -10.74 -7.60
N GLY A 32 -5.14 -11.44 -6.56
CA GLY A 32 -3.71 -11.72 -6.35
C GLY A 32 -2.87 -10.49 -6.02
N MET A 33 -3.41 -9.55 -5.25
CA MET A 33 -2.68 -8.32 -4.90
C MET A 33 -1.51 -8.56 -3.95
N GLN A 34 -0.47 -7.74 -4.10
CA GLN A 34 0.62 -7.63 -3.13
C GLN A 34 0.42 -6.38 -2.26
N TYR A 35 0.42 -6.58 -0.94
CA TYR A 35 0.23 -5.53 0.07
C TYR A 35 1.49 -5.34 0.90
N ILE A 36 1.87 -4.08 1.13
CA ILE A 36 3.07 -3.74 1.88
C ILE A 36 2.71 -2.71 2.96
N ALA A 37 2.91 -3.08 4.22
CA ALA A 37 2.75 -2.16 5.34
C ALA A 37 3.92 -1.15 5.40
N HIS A 38 3.59 0.14 5.49
CA HIS A 38 4.56 1.21 5.71
C HIS A 38 3.94 2.33 6.55
N LYS A 39 4.27 2.36 7.85
CA LYS A 39 3.71 3.33 8.80
C LYS A 39 2.18 3.24 8.83
N ASN A 40 1.49 4.36 8.64
CA ASN A 40 0.03 4.45 8.59
C ASN A 40 -0.54 4.13 7.19
N GLU A 41 0.24 3.47 6.34
CA GLU A 41 -0.13 3.18 4.96
C GLU A 41 -0.02 1.68 4.65
N ILE A 42 -0.93 1.21 3.80
CA ILE A 42 -0.85 -0.06 3.08
C ILE A 42 -0.64 0.28 1.61
N ILE A 43 0.54 -0.08 1.10
CA ILE A 43 0.87 0.08 -0.30
C ILE A 43 0.40 -1.15 -1.06
N ILE A 44 -0.31 -0.90 -2.14
CA ILE A 44 -0.98 -1.88 -2.96
C ILE A 44 -0.31 -1.86 -4.33
N CYS A 45 0.36 -2.95 -4.72
CA CYS A 45 1.15 -3.01 -5.94
C CYS A 45 0.44 -3.85 -7.00
N GLY A 46 -0.43 -3.20 -7.79
CA GLY A 46 -1.11 -3.85 -8.92
C GLY A 46 -1.85 -5.15 -8.58
N SER A 47 -2.36 -5.81 -9.61
CA SER A 47 -3.00 -7.11 -9.54
C SER A 47 -3.07 -7.73 -10.94
N TYR A 48 -3.63 -8.94 -11.05
CA TYR A 48 -3.98 -9.50 -12.36
C TYR A 48 -4.81 -8.51 -13.18
N LYS A 49 -4.31 -8.16 -14.38
CA LYS A 49 -4.86 -7.15 -15.32
C LYS A 49 -4.99 -5.71 -14.81
N HIS A 50 -4.52 -5.41 -13.60
CA HIS A 50 -4.58 -4.06 -13.02
C HIS A 50 -3.18 -3.55 -12.68
N HIS A 51 -2.70 -2.60 -13.47
CA HIS A 51 -1.32 -2.12 -13.34
C HIS A 51 -1.18 -1.00 -12.32
N LYS A 52 -2.28 -0.42 -11.83
CA LYS A 52 -2.26 0.73 -10.93
C LYS A 52 -1.85 0.33 -9.51
N CYS A 53 -0.99 1.14 -8.91
CA CYS A 53 -0.57 1.02 -7.52
C CYS A 53 -1.24 2.11 -6.68
N TYR A 54 -1.64 1.76 -5.46
CA TYR A 54 -2.34 2.65 -4.55
C TYR A 54 -1.68 2.66 -3.17
N SER A 55 -1.83 3.77 -2.44
CA SER A 55 -1.59 3.82 -1.00
C SER A 55 -2.94 3.99 -0.31
N TYR A 56 -3.26 3.08 0.59
CA TYR A 56 -4.38 3.19 1.51
C TYR A 56 -3.88 3.71 2.85
N HIS A 57 -4.45 4.81 3.35
CA HIS A 57 -4.05 5.38 4.63
C HIS A 57 -5.00 4.94 5.74
N ILE A 58 -4.49 4.18 6.70
CA ILE A 58 -5.26 3.50 7.75
C ILE A 58 -6.13 4.48 8.53
N LEU A 59 -5.54 5.57 9.04
CA LEU A 59 -6.27 6.56 9.85
C LEU A 59 -7.22 7.45 9.06
N LYS A 60 -6.99 7.61 7.75
CA LYS A 60 -7.79 8.50 6.90
C LYS A 60 -8.89 7.73 6.17
N ASN A 61 -8.82 6.41 6.17
CA ASN A 61 -9.75 5.52 5.48
C ASN A 61 -9.90 5.91 3.99
N GLN A 62 -8.79 6.16 3.30
CA GLN A 62 -8.78 6.68 1.93
C GLN A 62 -7.63 6.11 1.11
N TYR A 63 -7.86 6.01 -0.21
CA TYR A 63 -6.87 5.59 -1.20
C TYR A 63 -6.32 6.77 -1.98
N LYS A 64 -5.05 6.70 -2.36
CA LYS A 64 -4.42 7.58 -3.35
C LYS A 64 -3.69 6.76 -4.40
N LEU A 65 -3.80 7.18 -5.66
CA LEU A 65 -3.01 6.63 -6.75
C LEU A 65 -1.53 7.01 -6.56
N ILE A 66 -0.64 6.03 -6.72
CA ILE A 66 0.81 6.24 -6.65
C ILE A 66 1.39 6.33 -8.07
N CYS A 67 1.27 5.24 -8.82
CA CYS A 67 1.82 5.06 -10.16
C CYS A 67 1.18 3.82 -10.81
N SER A 68 1.71 3.41 -11.96
CA SER A 68 1.34 2.15 -12.60
C SER A 68 2.57 1.37 -13.02
N TYR A 69 2.48 0.04 -12.99
CA TYR A 69 3.42 -0.84 -13.69
C TYR A 69 3.43 -0.57 -15.20
N PRO A 70 4.55 -0.84 -15.90
CA PRO A 70 4.59 -0.78 -17.36
C PRO A 70 3.48 -1.63 -18.00
N LYS A 71 2.92 -1.17 -19.13
CA LYS A 71 1.75 -1.80 -19.77
C LYS A 71 1.93 -3.28 -20.13
N LYS A 72 3.16 -3.70 -20.45
CA LYS A 72 3.46 -5.09 -20.86
C LYS A 72 3.72 -6.03 -19.67
N THR A 73 3.74 -5.51 -18.45
CA THR A 73 4.09 -6.27 -17.24
C THR A 73 2.98 -7.25 -16.87
N LYS A 74 3.30 -8.55 -16.78
CA LYS A 74 2.37 -9.57 -16.29
C LYS A 74 2.45 -9.65 -14.75
N LEU A 75 1.34 -9.37 -14.08
CA LEU A 75 1.25 -9.27 -12.61
C LEU A 75 0.49 -10.43 -11.95
N GLY A 76 0.16 -11.49 -12.71
CA GLY A 76 -0.63 -12.63 -12.21
C GLY A 76 0.03 -13.31 -11.00
N ASP A 77 1.36 -13.39 -11.00
CA ASP A 77 2.14 -14.15 -10.02
C ASP A 77 3.42 -13.38 -9.65
N HIS A 78 3.25 -12.15 -9.19
CA HIS A 78 4.37 -11.31 -8.79
C HIS A 78 4.45 -11.16 -7.27
N CYS A 79 5.67 -11.08 -6.75
CA CYS A 79 5.96 -10.85 -5.35
C CYS A 79 6.61 -9.47 -5.20
N VAL A 80 6.23 -8.72 -4.16
CA VAL A 80 6.83 -7.42 -3.86
C VAL A 80 7.47 -7.43 -2.48
N VAL A 81 8.77 -7.13 -2.43
CA VAL A 81 9.55 -7.09 -1.21
C VAL A 81 9.88 -5.64 -0.86
N LYS A 82 9.67 -5.27 0.40
CA LYS A 82 10.06 -3.98 0.96
C LYS A 82 11.51 -4.02 1.43
N ARG A 83 12.32 -3.08 0.94
CA ARG A 83 13.67 -2.80 1.45
C ARG A 83 13.67 -1.44 2.14
N VAL A 84 14.09 -1.42 3.41
CA VAL A 84 14.34 -0.18 4.15
C VAL A 84 15.68 0.38 3.67
N ILE A 85 15.71 1.66 3.31
CA ILE A 85 16.96 2.37 3.05
C ILE A 85 17.41 2.94 4.39
N ASN A 86 18.62 2.59 4.85
CA ASN A 86 19.28 3.34 5.92
C ASN A 86 19.74 4.68 5.37
N ASN A 87 18.82 5.63 5.31
CA ASN A 87 19.09 7.03 5.04
C ASN A 87 18.34 7.84 6.11
N ASP A 88 18.83 9.03 6.41
CA ASP A 88 18.26 9.92 7.43
C ASP A 88 16.78 10.24 7.18
N ASN A 89 16.31 10.08 5.94
CA ASN A 89 14.92 10.25 5.57
C ASN A 89 14.09 8.96 5.77
N LYS A 90 13.45 8.88 6.94
CA LYS A 90 12.64 7.74 7.39
C LYS A 90 11.35 7.50 6.60
N ASP A 91 10.99 8.36 5.63
CA ASP A 91 9.75 8.28 4.83
C ASP A 91 9.93 7.54 3.49
N ASP A 92 11.16 7.20 3.13
CA ASP A 92 11.51 6.62 1.84
C ASP A 92 11.72 5.11 1.94
N ILE A 93 11.14 4.36 1.02
CA ILE A 93 11.39 2.92 0.88
C ILE A 93 11.65 2.55 -0.58
N ILE A 94 12.33 1.42 -0.76
CA ILE A 94 12.42 0.76 -2.05
C ILE A 94 11.57 -0.50 -2.01
N LEU A 95 10.72 -0.66 -3.02
CA LEU A 95 10.02 -1.90 -3.29
C LEU A 95 10.69 -2.58 -4.47
N LEU A 96 10.97 -3.87 -4.32
CA LEU A 96 11.44 -4.74 -5.39
C LEU A 96 10.31 -5.68 -5.79
N SER A 97 9.90 -5.59 -7.05
CA SER A 97 8.84 -6.42 -7.61
C SER A 97 9.47 -7.48 -8.50
N PHE A 98 9.18 -8.74 -8.20
CA PHE A 98 9.67 -9.91 -8.92
C PHE A 98 8.49 -10.61 -9.57
N SER A 99 8.61 -10.97 -10.84
CA SER A 99 7.62 -11.77 -11.55
C SER A 99 8.33 -12.69 -12.54
N GLY A 100 7.63 -13.71 -13.02
CA GLY A 100 8.18 -14.72 -13.92
C GLY A 100 7.83 -16.13 -13.48
N TYR A 101 6.55 -16.37 -13.22
CA TYR A 101 6.03 -17.65 -12.74
C TYR A 101 6.06 -18.74 -13.81
N ASN A 102 5.66 -18.44 -15.05
CA ASN A 102 5.60 -19.43 -16.13
C ASN A 102 6.75 -19.31 -17.15
N LEU A 103 7.02 -20.40 -17.87
CA LEU A 103 7.99 -20.46 -18.97
C LEU A 103 7.68 -19.48 -20.12
N PHE A 104 6.43 -19.04 -20.24
CA PHE A 104 5.95 -18.11 -21.29
C PHE A 104 5.78 -16.67 -20.81
N ASP A 105 6.11 -16.39 -19.54
CA ASP A 105 6.02 -15.05 -18.97
C ASP A 105 7.39 -14.38 -19.00
N GLU A 106 7.42 -13.13 -19.47
CA GLU A 106 8.63 -12.30 -19.40
C GLU A 106 8.98 -12.08 -17.92
N LYS A 107 10.07 -12.73 -17.50
CA LYS A 107 10.67 -12.54 -16.18
C LYS A 107 11.11 -11.09 -16.05
N HIS A 108 10.76 -10.45 -14.95
CA HIS A 108 11.20 -9.10 -14.69
C HIS A 108 11.45 -8.87 -13.21
N THR A 109 12.43 -8.02 -12.95
CA THR A 109 12.68 -7.43 -11.64
C THR A 109 12.55 -5.93 -11.81
N LEU A 110 11.61 -5.32 -11.09
CA LEU A 110 11.35 -3.90 -11.14
C LEU A 110 11.64 -3.27 -9.79
N VAL A 111 12.21 -2.06 -9.82
CA VAL A 111 12.46 -1.25 -8.63
C VAL A 111 11.50 -0.06 -8.60
N MET A 112 10.85 0.14 -7.46
CA MET A 112 10.02 1.32 -7.21
C MET A 112 10.51 2.03 -5.96
N ARG A 113 10.98 3.26 -6.11
CA ARG A 113 11.19 4.16 -4.97
C ARG A 113 9.86 4.79 -4.57
N TYR A 114 9.40 4.46 -3.37
CA TYR A 114 8.19 5.02 -2.81
C TYR A 114 8.51 6.08 -1.76
N VAL A 115 7.73 7.17 -1.81
CA VAL A 115 7.68 8.22 -0.79
C VAL A 115 6.21 8.46 -0.54
N SER A 116 5.83 8.57 0.73
CA SER A 116 4.44 8.77 1.13
C SER A 116 3.74 9.83 0.29
N VAL A 117 2.58 9.49 -0.26
CA VAL A 117 1.69 10.43 -0.97
C VAL A 117 0.80 11.24 -0.05
N TRP A 118 0.97 11.05 1.26
CA TRP A 118 0.18 11.70 2.30
C TRP A 118 0.93 12.82 3.02
N ASN A 119 2.27 12.85 2.91
CA ASN A 119 3.08 13.97 3.37
C ASN A 119 3.08 15.10 2.32
N THR A 120 2.71 16.31 2.71
CA THR A 120 2.52 17.47 1.82
C THR A 120 3.84 18.19 1.50
N GLU A 121 4.83 18.13 2.38
CA GLU A 121 6.13 18.78 2.16
C GLU A 121 6.96 18.08 1.08
N THR A 122 6.95 16.75 1.06
CA THR A 122 7.66 15.93 0.06
C THR A 122 7.13 16.13 -1.37
N MET A 123 5.84 16.47 -1.53
CA MET A 123 5.24 16.76 -2.83
C MET A 123 5.74 18.08 -3.45
N ARG A 124 5.93 19.13 -2.63
CA ARG A 124 6.49 20.41 -3.09
C ARG A 124 7.94 20.26 -3.57
N GLY A 125 8.74 19.43 -2.90
CA GLY A 125 10.11 19.12 -3.33
C GLY A 125 10.17 18.38 -4.68
N ARG A 126 9.27 17.39 -4.88
CA ARG A 126 9.20 16.61 -6.13
C ARG A 126 8.81 17.45 -7.34
N LEU A 127 7.87 18.39 -7.21
CA LEU A 127 7.51 19.31 -8.30
C LEU A 127 8.72 20.14 -8.77
N LYS A 128 9.54 20.64 -7.83
CA LYS A 128 10.77 21.37 -8.16
C LYS A 128 11.77 20.50 -8.95
N THR A 129 11.95 19.24 -8.55
CA THR A 129 12.88 18.31 -9.23
C THR A 129 12.40 17.81 -10.60
N LYS A 130 11.07 17.62 -10.79
CA LYS A 130 10.50 17.24 -12.09
C LYS A 130 10.66 18.36 -13.12
N THR A 131 10.48 19.62 -12.73
CA THR A 131 10.70 20.78 -13.61
C THR A 131 12.16 20.88 -14.08
N GLN A 132 13.13 20.48 -13.25
CA GLN A 132 14.54 20.45 -13.62
C GLN A 132 14.89 19.25 -14.53
N ARG A 133 14.32 18.06 -14.28
CA ARG A 133 14.54 16.87 -15.12
C ARG A 133 13.98 17.01 -16.53
N ASN A 134 12.83 17.67 -16.70
CA ASN A 134 12.22 17.90 -18.01
C ASN A 134 13.03 18.87 -18.88
N LYS A 135 13.87 19.73 -18.29
CA LYS A 135 14.84 20.55 -19.06
C LYS A 135 16.05 19.75 -19.54
N ALA A 136 16.40 18.65 -18.86
CA ALA A 136 17.58 17.84 -19.18
C ALA A 136 17.32 16.71 -20.20
N MET A 137 16.06 16.36 -20.49
CA MET A 137 15.71 15.29 -21.45
C MET A 137 15.36 15.78 -22.86
N ASN A 138 15.39 17.10 -23.13
CA ASN A 138 15.22 17.65 -24.49
C ASN A 138 16.57 17.78 -25.24
N GLY A 139 17.57 16.97 -24.88
CA GLY A 139 18.95 17.18 -25.30
C GLY A 139 19.77 15.92 -25.62
N TYR A 140 19.16 14.80 -25.98
CA TYR A 140 19.87 13.70 -26.65
C TYR A 140 18.99 13.11 -27.77
N PRO A 141 19.59 12.76 -28.92
CA PRO A 141 18.90 12.44 -30.18
C PRO A 141 18.06 11.16 -30.14
#